data_AF-A0A2P6NVX5-F1
#
_entry.id   AF-A0A2P6NVX5-F1
#
_cell.length_a   1.000
_cell.length_b   1.000
_cell.length_c   1.000
_cell.angle_alpha   90.00
_cell.angle_beta   90.00
_cell.angle_gamma   90.00
#
_symmetry.space_group_name_H-M   'P 1'
#
loop_
_entity.id
_entity.type
_entity.pdbx_description
1 polymer ?
#
loop_
_entity_poly.entity_id
_entity_poly.type
_entity_poly.pdbx_seq_one_letter_code
_entity_poly.pdbx_strand_id
1 'polypeptide(L)'
;MHLRYYLDNEGNRIYTLKKASPEGKATLSAHPARFSPDDKYSRQRILVKTRFGILPTQLPAKELADVLNHLDVEFPTNTIISFRCKILKELLGTTRNERPHMTK
;
A
#
# COMPACT_ATOMS: atom_id res chain seq x y z
N MET A 1 -22.85 13.65 7.09
CA MET A 1 -22.88 13.31 5.66
C MET A 1 -23.98 12.31 5.38
N HIS A 2 -24.88 12.63 4.45
CA HIS A 2 -26.06 11.82 4.14
C HIS A 2 -25.81 10.74 3.10
N LEU A 3 -24.74 10.87 2.30
CA LEU A 3 -24.44 9.89 1.27
C LEU A 3 -23.92 8.59 1.88
N ARG A 4 -24.59 7.49 1.53
CA ARG A 4 -24.28 6.13 1.97
C ARG A 4 -24.11 5.23 0.75
N TYR A 5 -23.57 4.04 0.97
CA TYR A 5 -23.47 3.02 -0.08
C TYR A 5 -23.62 1.61 0.48
N TYR A 6 -23.91 0.67 -0.41
CA TYR A 6 -23.73 -0.77 -0.17
C TYR A 6 -22.96 -1.37 -1.35
N LEU A 7 -22.47 -2.60 -1.17
CA LEU A 7 -21.75 -3.33 -2.20
C LEU A 7 -22.69 -4.27 -2.93
N ASP A 8 -22.61 -4.27 -4.25
CA ASP A 8 -23.26 -5.27 -5.10
C ASP A 8 -22.46 -6.59 -5.10
N ASN A 9 -23.01 -7.64 -5.73
CA ASN A 9 -22.37 -8.95 -5.89
C ASN A 9 -21.01 -8.87 -6.61
N GLU A 10 -20.84 -7.88 -7.49
CA GLU A 10 -19.59 -7.60 -8.20
C GLU A 10 -18.59 -6.75 -7.39
N GLY A 11 -18.96 -6.31 -6.17
CA GLY A 11 -18.13 -5.43 -5.34
C GLY A 11 -18.21 -3.94 -5.71
N ASN A 12 -19.10 -3.58 -6.65
CA ASN A 12 -19.35 -2.19 -7.04
C ASN A 12 -20.13 -1.43 -5.95
N ARG A 13 -19.84 -0.15 -5.77
CA ARG A 13 -20.54 0.71 -4.78
C ARG A 13 -21.82 1.26 -5.38
N ILE A 14 -22.96 0.92 -4.78
CA ILE A 14 -24.26 1.52 -5.12
C ILE A 14 -24.61 2.57 -4.07
N TYR A 15 -24.73 3.82 -4.50
CA TYR A 15 -24.98 4.97 -3.62
C TYR A 15 -26.47 5.12 -3.29
N THR A 16 -26.74 5.53 -2.05
CA THR A 16 -28.10 5.73 -1.55
C THR A 16 -28.12 6.72 -0.38
N LEU A 17 -29.28 7.30 -0.12
CA LEU A 17 -29.54 8.08 1.09
C LEU A 17 -30.21 7.23 2.19
N LYS A 18 -30.65 6.01 1.86
CA LYS A 18 -31.33 5.11 2.79
C LYS A 18 -30.32 4.46 3.76
N LYS A 19 -30.77 4.23 5.00
CA LYS A 19 -29.97 3.56 6.05
C LYS A 19 -29.88 2.05 5.87
N ALA A 20 -30.80 1.45 5.12
CA ALA A 20 -30.83 0.02 4.83
C ALA A 20 -30.74 -0.21 3.32
N SER A 21 -30.05 -1.29 2.94
CA SER A 21 -30.00 -1.82 1.58
C SER A 21 -31.34 -2.48 1.22
N PRO A 22 -31.62 -2.77 -0.07
CA PRO A 22 -32.81 -3.53 -0.46
C PRO A 22 -32.89 -4.92 0.19
N GLU A 23 -31.76 -5.50 0.58
CA GLU A 23 -31.68 -6.78 1.33
C GLU A 23 -31.84 -6.60 2.86
N GLY A 24 -32.05 -5.38 3.35
CA GLY A 24 -32.17 -5.07 4.77
C GLY A 24 -30.82 -4.93 5.51
N LYS A 25 -29.67 -5.05 4.84
CA LYS A 25 -28.35 -4.83 5.45
C LYS A 25 -28.11 -3.34 5.72
N ALA A 26 -27.40 -3.00 6.80
CA ALA A 26 -27.07 -1.61 7.10
C ALA A 26 -26.10 -1.02 6.06
N THR A 27 -26.40 0.19 5.57
CA THR A 27 -25.53 0.87 4.59
C THR A 27 -24.33 1.56 5.26
N LEU A 28 -23.22 1.67 4.54
CA LEU A 28 -21.98 2.29 5.00
C LEU A 28 -21.90 3.76 4.59
N SER A 29 -21.12 4.57 5.31
CA SER A 29 -20.89 5.97 4.90
C SER A 29 -20.00 6.02 3.67
N ALA A 30 -20.39 6.80 2.66
CA ALA A 30 -19.58 6.99 1.45
C ALA A 30 -18.34 7.84 1.68
N HIS A 31 -18.23 8.50 2.84
CA HIS A 31 -17.16 9.44 3.12
C HIS A 31 -16.11 8.79 4.03
N PRO A 32 -14.81 9.03 3.76
CA PRO A 32 -13.75 8.54 4.62
C PRO A 32 -13.82 9.18 6.01
N ALA A 33 -13.26 8.49 7.01
CA ALA A 33 -13.08 9.07 8.34
C ALA A 33 -12.19 10.33 8.25
N ARG A 34 -12.53 11.37 9.01
CA ARG A 34 -11.78 12.62 9.04
C ARG A 34 -10.36 12.38 9.53
N PHE A 35 -9.38 12.81 8.75
CA PHE A 35 -7.98 12.83 9.20
C PHE A 35 -7.76 14.00 10.18
N SER A 36 -7.09 13.72 11.29
CA SER A 36 -6.62 14.73 12.24
C SER A 36 -5.15 14.46 12.54
N PRO A 37 -4.27 15.46 12.46
CA PRO A 37 -2.86 15.28 12.75
C PRO A 37 -2.61 15.02 14.26
N ASP A 38 -3.49 15.51 15.13
CA ASP A 38 -3.45 15.38 16.59
C ASP A 38 -4.27 14.19 17.12
N ASP A 39 -4.35 13.10 16.37
CA ASP A 39 -5.15 11.94 16.75
C ASP A 39 -4.54 11.17 17.96
N LYS A 40 -5.12 11.42 19.14
CA LYS A 40 -4.76 10.78 20.43
C LYS A 40 -4.76 9.25 20.37
N TYR A 41 -5.55 8.64 19.49
CA TYR A 41 -5.70 7.18 19.39
C TYR A 41 -4.90 6.55 18.24
N SER A 42 -3.99 7.31 17.64
CA SER A 42 -3.14 6.86 16.53
C SER A 42 -2.31 5.61 16.87
N ARG A 43 -1.69 5.58 18.06
CA ARG A 43 -0.91 4.43 18.54
C ARG A 43 -1.77 3.16 18.65
N GLN A 44 -2.96 3.27 19.21
CA GLN A 44 -3.89 2.17 19.42
C GLN A 44 -4.37 1.61 18.08
N ARG A 45 -4.66 2.48 17.11
CA ARG A 45 -5.02 2.06 15.75
C ARG A 45 -3.91 1.23 15.10
N ILE A 46 -2.65 1.64 15.24
CA ILE A 46 -1.50 0.90 14.70
C ILE A 46 -1.38 -0.46 15.40
N LEU A 47 -1.43 -0.51 16.73
CA LEU A 47 -1.34 -1.75 17.50
C LEU A 47 -2.44 -2.77 17.13
N VAL A 48 -3.67 -2.31 16.93
CA VAL A 48 -4.76 -3.18 16.45
C VAL A 48 -4.42 -3.75 15.07
N LYS A 49 -4.00 -2.90 14.12
CA LYS A 49 -3.62 -3.35 12.77
C LYS A 49 -2.45 -4.35 12.79
N THR A 50 -1.45 -4.10 13.63
CA THR A 50 -0.29 -4.99 13.81
C THR A 50 -0.69 -6.36 14.35
N ARG A 51 -1.61 -6.43 15.33
CA ARG A 51 -2.09 -7.71 15.89
C ARG A 51 -2.81 -8.58 14.88
N PHE A 52 -3.52 -7.97 13.93
CA PHE A 52 -4.23 -8.69 12.86
C PHE A 52 -3.39 -8.88 11.60
N GLY A 53 -2.13 -8.43 11.57
CA GLY A 53 -1.26 -8.57 10.40
C GLY A 53 -1.73 -7.78 9.16
N ILE A 54 -2.62 -6.80 9.34
CA ILE A 54 -3.24 -6.03 8.23
C ILE A 54 -2.47 -4.74 7.91
N LEU A 55 -1.32 -4.51 8.55
CA LEU A 55 -0.54 -3.31 8.28
C LEU A 55 0.13 -3.46 6.90
N PRO A 56 0.04 -2.46 6.00
CA PRO A 56 0.64 -2.55 4.67
C PRO A 56 2.14 -2.85 4.67
N THR A 57 2.86 -2.42 5.71
CA THR A 57 4.30 -2.64 5.89
C THR A 57 4.65 -4.08 6.29
N GLN A 58 3.69 -4.85 6.80
CA GLN A 58 3.85 -6.26 7.17
C GLN A 58 3.55 -7.20 6.00
N LEU A 59 2.75 -6.73 5.03
CA LEU A 59 2.48 -7.48 3.82
C LEU A 59 3.76 -7.57 2.98
N PRO A 60 3.97 -8.68 2.25
CA PRO A 60 5.07 -8.74 1.29
C PRO A 60 4.95 -7.52 0.38
N ALA A 61 6.09 -6.88 0.07
CA ALA A 61 6.11 -5.73 -0.82
C ALA A 61 5.36 -6.14 -2.09
N LYS A 62 4.15 -5.61 -2.28
CA LYS A 62 3.31 -5.89 -3.44
C LYS A 62 4.21 -5.59 -4.63
N GLU A 63 4.62 -6.63 -5.32
CA GLU A 63 5.74 -6.54 -6.22
C GLU A 63 5.40 -5.48 -7.25
N LEU A 64 6.23 -4.45 -7.33
CA LEU A 64 6.14 -3.44 -8.38
C LEU A 64 6.21 -4.08 -9.79
N ALA A 65 6.48 -5.39 -9.87
CA ALA A 65 6.41 -6.23 -11.05
C ALA A 65 4.97 -6.46 -11.57
N ASP A 66 3.96 -6.69 -10.70
CA ASP A 66 2.61 -7.09 -11.18
C ASP A 66 1.85 -5.95 -11.87
N VAL A 67 2.17 -4.69 -11.55
CA VAL A 67 1.53 -3.50 -12.15
C VAL A 67 2.21 -3.10 -13.46
N LEU A 68 3.49 -3.44 -13.63
CA LEU A 68 4.23 -3.19 -14.88
C LEU A 68 3.97 -4.25 -15.95
N ASN A 69 3.50 -5.45 -15.55
CA ASN A 69 3.20 -6.56 -16.47
C ASN A 69 1.77 -6.56 -17.03
N HIS A 70 0.88 -5.67 -16.60
CA HIS A 70 -0.52 -5.64 -17.07
C HIS A 70 -0.82 -4.48 -18.04
N LEU A 71 0.19 -3.70 -18.39
CA LEU A 71 0.16 -2.75 -19.50
C LEU A 71 1.10 -3.30 -20.57
N ASP A 72 0.57 -4.09 -21.50
CA ASP A 72 1.23 -4.46 -22.75
C ASP A 72 1.47 -3.20 -23.60
N VAL A 73 2.42 -2.38 -23.18
CA VAL A 73 3.05 -1.37 -24.02
C VAL A 73 4.43 -1.92 -24.29
N GLU A 74 4.60 -2.51 -25.47
CA GLU A 74 5.89 -2.87 -26.03
C GLU A 74 6.79 -1.63 -26.10
N PHE A 75 7.49 -1.32 -25.02
CA PHE A 75 8.63 -0.44 -25.10
C PHE A 75 9.80 -1.27 -25.62
N PRO A 76 10.33 -0.96 -26.81
CA PRO A 76 11.42 -1.73 -27.41
C PRO A 76 12.63 -1.67 -26.48
N THR A 77 12.89 -2.79 -25.80
CA THR A 77 14.06 -2.99 -24.96
C THR A 77 15.29 -3.09 -25.85
N ASN A 78 15.91 -1.97 -26.21
CA ASN A 78 17.24 -2.01 -26.82
C ASN A 78 18.15 -0.80 -26.57
N THR A 79 17.86 0.11 -25.61
CA THR A 79 18.78 1.25 -25.41
C THR A 79 19.02 1.72 -23.97
N ILE A 80 18.26 1.29 -22.96
CA ILE A 80 18.39 1.88 -21.59
C ILE A 80 19.11 0.97 -20.58
N ILE A 81 19.30 -0.33 -20.86
CA ILE A 81 19.96 -1.26 -19.92
C ILE A 81 21.50 -1.04 -19.86
N SER A 82 22.10 -0.36 -20.84
CA SER A 82 23.56 -0.14 -20.88
C SER A 82 24.07 0.89 -19.86
N PHE A 83 23.27 1.90 -19.49
CA PHE A 83 23.79 3.03 -18.71
C PHE A 83 23.72 2.85 -17.18
N ARG A 84 22.83 2.01 -16.66
CA ARG A 84 22.63 1.88 -15.20
C ARG A 84 23.49 0.81 -14.53
N CYS A 85 24.15 -0.06 -15.30
CA CYS A 85 25.11 -1.05 -14.76
C CYS A 85 26.55 -0.53 -14.68
N LYS A 86 26.89 0.57 -15.38
CA LYS A 86 28.26 1.11 -15.36
C LYS A 86 28.54 1.91 -14.08
N ILE A 87 27.60 2.77 -13.66
CA ILE A 87 27.73 3.59 -12.43
C ILE A 87 27.74 2.73 -11.16
N LEU A 88 26.98 1.63 -11.12
CA LEU A 88 26.92 0.74 -9.95
C LEU A 88 28.16 -0.14 -9.76
N LYS A 89 28.95 -0.39 -10.81
CA LYS A 89 30.23 -1.10 -10.71
C LYS A 89 31.40 -0.20 -10.31
N GLU A 90 31.31 1.09 -10.60
CA GLU A 90 32.37 2.08 -10.33
C GLU A 90 32.35 2.58 -8.88
N LEU A 91 31.17 2.61 -8.23
CA LEU A 91 31.02 3.08 -6.84
C LEU A 91 31.22 2.00 -5.76
N LEU A 92 31.33 0.71 -6.14
CA LEU A 92 31.47 -0.41 -5.19
C LEU A 92 32.80 -1.16 -5.32
N GLY A 93 33.85 -0.44 -5.73
CA GLY A 93 35.23 -0.90 -5.64
C GLY A 93 35.85 -0.62 -4.27
N THR A 94 36.19 -1.69 -3.55
CA THR A 94 37.23 -1.83 -2.51
C THR A 94 36.82 -1.93 -1.02
N THR A 95 37.23 -3.10 -0.48
CA THR A 95 37.64 -3.47 0.88
C THR A 95 36.61 -3.61 2.01
N ARG A 96 36.48 -4.88 2.43
CA ARG A 96 36.14 -5.36 3.77
C ARG A 96 36.71 -4.42 4.84
N ASN A 97 35.86 -3.87 5.69
CA ASN A 97 36.26 -3.37 7.01
C ASN A 97 35.40 -4.08 8.07
N GLU A 98 36.10 -4.72 9.00
CA GLU A 98 35.57 -5.46 10.12
C GLU A 98 34.78 -4.52 11.06
N ARG A 99 33.66 -4.99 11.59
CA ARG A 99 32.88 -4.27 12.60
C ARG A 99 33.59 -4.38 13.96
N PRO A 100 33.94 -3.29 14.65
CA PRO A 100 34.42 -3.40 16.00
C PRO A 100 33.26 -3.78 16.94
N HIS A 101 33.53 -4.79 17.75
CA HIS A 101 32.67 -5.33 18.79
C HIS A 101 32.55 -4.27 19.91
N MET A 102 31.36 -3.71 20.15
CA MET A 102 31.12 -2.88 21.32
C MET A 102 30.94 -3.80 22.54
N THR A 103 31.91 -3.80 23.43
CA THR A 103 31.74 -4.32 24.80
C THR A 103 30.92 -3.34 25.65
N LYS A 104 30.07 -3.95 26.48
CA LYS A 104 29.12 -3.46 27.49
C LYS A 104 29.24 -2.01 27.96
#